data_AF-A0A2H6LGS2-F1
#
_entry.id   AF-A0A2H6LGS2-F1
#
_cell.length_a   1.000
_cell.length_b   1.000
_cell.length_c   1.000
_cell.angle_alpha   90.00
_cell.angle_beta   90.00
_cell.angle_gamma   90.00
#
_symmetry.space_group_name_H-M   'P 1'
#
loop_
_entity.id
_entity.type
_entity.pdbx_description
1 polymer ?
#
loop_
_entity_poly.entity_id
_entity_poly.type
_entity_poly.pdbx_seq_one_letter_code
_entity_poly.pdbx_strand_id
1 'polypeptide(L)' 'MSGEVDQPEAVGLSLELRRQGYALLCVSYARSDLEVETQDEDEVYELQFGRYFAKGRVKAGLPLDED' A
#
# COMPACT_ATOMS: atom_id res chain seq x y z
N MET A 1 2.53 -9.83 11.70
CA MET A 1 2.20 -8.74 12.65
C MET A 1 1.39 -9.30 13.80
N SER A 2 1.74 -8.95 15.03
CA SER A 2 0.88 -9.15 16.22
C SER A 2 0.55 -7.79 16.85
N GLY A 3 -0.62 -7.70 17.48
CA GLY A 3 -1.12 -6.47 18.09
C GLY A 3 -2.04 -5.65 17.18
N GLU A 4 -2.45 -4.49 17.68
CA GLU A 4 -3.46 -3.62 17.05
C GLU A 4 -2.90 -2.22 16.77
N VAL A 5 -3.14 -1.73 15.55
CA VAL A 5 -2.80 -0.35 15.14
C VAL A 5 -4.04 0.36 14.63
N ASP A 6 -4.18 1.62 15.02
CA ASP A 6 -5.14 2.54 14.44
C ASP A 6 -4.40 3.51 13.50
N GLN A 7 -4.91 3.66 12.28
CA GLN A 7 -4.25 4.44 11.22
C GLN A 7 -5.30 5.14 10.32
N PRO A 8 -6.10 6.08 10.85
CA PRO A 8 -7.17 6.74 10.11
C PRO A 8 -6.66 7.61 8.95
N GLU A 9 -5.42 8.12 9.06
CA GLU A 9 -4.77 8.94 8.05
C GLU A 9 -3.93 8.14 7.03
N ALA A 10 -3.99 6.80 7.04
CA ALA A 10 -3.27 5.96 6.09
C ALA A 10 -3.86 6.06 4.67
N VAL A 11 -3.47 7.12 3.97
CA VAL A 11 -3.73 7.34 2.54
C VAL A 11 -2.67 6.62 1.73
N GLY A 12 -3.08 5.84 0.73
CA GLY A 12 -2.14 5.09 -0.13
C GLY A 12 -1.85 3.65 0.31
N LEU A 13 -2.74 3.05 1.12
CA LEU A 13 -2.72 1.61 1.39
C LEU A 13 -4.11 1.01 1.13
N SER A 14 -4.19 0.06 0.20
CA SER A 14 -5.45 -0.57 -0.19
C SER A 14 -6.10 -1.35 0.97
N LEU A 15 -7.43 -1.43 0.98
CA LEU A 15 -8.16 -2.23 1.99
C LEU A 15 -7.75 -3.71 1.98
N GLU A 16 -7.33 -4.23 0.83
CA GLU A 16 -6.85 -5.60 0.71
C GLU A 16 -5.51 -5.80 1.43
N LEU A 17 -4.54 -4.91 1.23
CA LEU A 17 -3.25 -4.97 1.94
C LEU A 17 -3.42 -4.76 3.45
N ARG A 18 -4.33 -3.87 3.86
CA ARG A 18 -4.66 -3.70 5.28
C ARG A 18 -5.19 -5.00 5.90
N ARG A 19 -6.04 -5.75 5.17
CA ARG A 19 -6.53 -7.07 5.61
C ARG A 19 -5.44 -8.13 5.66
N GLN A 20 -4.39 -8.00 4.85
CA GLN A 20 -3.21 -8.88 4.88
C GLN A 20 -2.23 -8.51 6.01
N GLY A 21 -2.50 -7.44 6.77
CA GLY A 21 -1.69 -7.01 7.92
C GLY A 21 -0.63 -5.97 7.60
N TYR A 22 -0.66 -5.36 6.41
CA TYR A 22 0.20 -4.21 6.10
C TYR A 22 -0.31 -2.94 6.81
N ALA A 23 0.62 -2.09 7.23
CA ALA A 23 0.36 -0.81 7.86
C ALA A 23 1.45 0.22 7.54
N LEU A 24 1.10 1.50 7.53
CA LEU A 24 2.05 2.60 7.34
C LEU A 24 2.54 3.08 8.71
N LEU A 25 3.75 2.67 9.11
CA LEU A 25 4.28 2.96 10.45
C LEU A 25 4.41 4.47 10.74
N CYS A 26 4.66 5.30 9.73
CA CYS A 26 4.80 6.75 9.88
C CYS A 26 3.50 7.48 10.32
N VAL A 27 2.35 6.82 10.21
CA VAL A 27 1.02 7.36 10.55
C VAL A 27 0.20 6.41 11.43
N SER A 28 0.84 5.40 12.03
CA SER A 28 0.15 4.41 12.86
C SER A 28 0.25 4.74 14.35
N TYR A 29 -0.88 4.60 15.05
CA TYR A 29 -0.97 4.65 16.50
C TYR A 29 -1.11 3.23 17.08
N ALA A 30 -0.17 2.83 17.93
CA ALA A 30 -0.23 1.54 18.61
C ALA A 30 -1.38 1.51 19.65
N ARG A 31 -2.21 0.46 19.60
CA ARG A 31 -3.31 0.21 20.54
C ARG A 31 -3.02 -0.96 21.50
N SER A 32 -1.96 -1.71 21.23
CA SER A 32 -1.40 -2.76 22.08
C SER A 32 0.12 -2.84 21.88
N ASP A 33 0.77 -3.78 22.55
CA ASP A 33 2.12 -4.20 22.18
C ASP A 33 2.13 -4.68 20.74
N LEU A 34 3.16 -4.28 19.98
CA LEU A 34 3.29 -4.57 18.55
C LEU A 34 4.55 -5.38 18.28
N GLU A 35 4.40 -6.42 17.48
CA GLU A 35 5.51 -7.10 16.81
C GLU A 35 5.31 -7.01 15.30
N VAL A 36 6.20 -6.28 14.64
CA VAL A 36 6.13 -5.96 13.21
C VAL A 36 7.46 -6.25 12.54
N GLU A 37 7.37 -6.57 11.25
CA GLU A 37 8.52 -6.72 10.37
C GLU A 37 8.47 -5.58 9.34
N THR A 38 9.61 -4.93 9.13
CA THR A 38 9.74 -3.92 8.07
C THR A 38 9.83 -4.64 6.72
N GLN A 39 9.00 -4.24 5.77
CA GLN A 39 9.04 -4.75 4.41
C GLN A 39 9.76 -3.76 3.49
N ASP A 40 10.23 -4.25 2.35
CA ASP A 40 10.76 -3.39 1.30
C ASP A 40 9.61 -2.54 0.71
N GLU A 41 9.86 -1.24 0.51
CA GLU A 41 8.86 -0.32 -0.03
C GLU A 41 8.43 -0.73 -1.44
N ASP A 42 9.37 -1.27 -2.22
CA ASP A 42 9.15 -1.70 -3.60
C ASP A 42 8.12 -2.85 -3.71
N GLU A 43 8.05 -3.74 -2.72
CA GLU A 43 7.07 -4.83 -2.69
C GLU A 43 5.64 -4.29 -2.54
N VAL A 44 5.44 -3.36 -1.60
CA VAL A 44 4.14 -2.74 -1.35
C VAL A 44 3.70 -1.91 -2.57
N TYR A 45 4.65 -1.25 -3.23
CA TYR A 45 4.40 -0.51 -4.46
C TYR A 45 3.91 -1.43 -5.59
N GLU A 46 4.60 -2.54 -5.86
CA GLU A 46 4.21 -3.50 -6.89
C GLU A 46 2.83 -4.12 -6.61
N LEU A 47 2.55 -4.47 -5.35
CA LEU A 47 1.26 -5.02 -4.93
C LEU A 47 0.09 -4.04 -5.11
N GLN A 48 0.31 -2.74 -4.93
CA GLN A 48 -0.73 -1.72 -5.11
C GLN A 48 -0.85 -1.17 -6.53
N PHE A 49 0.27 -0.88 -7.17
CA PHE A 49 0.34 -0.06 -8.38
C PHE A 49 0.96 -0.80 -9.57
N GLY A 50 1.91 -1.71 -9.33
CA GLY A 50 2.61 -2.48 -10.37
C GLY A 50 1.65 -3.30 -11.25
N ARG A 51 0.50 -3.70 -10.70
CA ARG A 51 -0.50 -4.49 -11.44
C ARG A 51 -1.17 -3.70 -12.59
N TYR A 52 -1.14 -2.37 -12.58
CA TYR A 52 -1.70 -1.48 -13.61
C TYR A 52 -0.68 -0.58 -14.29
N PHE A 53 0.48 -0.35 -13.66
CA PHE A 53 1.58 0.40 -14.24
C PHE A 53 2.04 -0.28 -15.54
N ALA A 54 2.10 0.47 -16.64
CA ALA A 54 2.48 0.02 -17.98
C ALA A 54 1.54 -0.98 -18.72
N LYS A 55 0.32 -1.26 -18.24
CA LYS A 55 -0.65 -2.09 -18.99
C LYS A 55 -1.53 -1.34 -19.99
N GLY A 56 -1.53 0.00 -19.96
CA GLY A 56 -2.29 0.84 -20.89
C GLY A 56 -1.55 1.14 -22.20
N ARG A 57 -2.29 1.57 -23.24
CA ARG A 57 -1.69 2.02 -24.50
C ARG A 57 -1.04 3.39 -24.29
N VAL A 58 0.27 3.48 -24.46
CA VAL A 58 1.01 4.74 -24.38
C VAL A 58 0.99 5.45 -25.74
N LYS A 59 0.51 6.70 -25.80
CA LYS A 59 0.91 7.63 -26.88
C LYS A 59 2.18 8.36 -26.40
N ALA A 60 3.06 8.73 -27.33
CA ALA A 60 4.28 9.47 -27.00
C ALA A 60 3.95 10.67 -26.10
N GLY A 61 4.35 10.58 -24.82
CA GLY A 61 4.22 11.65 -23.83
C GLY A 61 2.98 11.61 -22.93
N LEU A 62 1.98 10.74 -23.12
CA LEU A 62 0.80 10.70 -22.23
C LEU A 62 0.26 9.27 -22.05
N PRO A 63 0.06 8.82 -20.79
CA PRO A 63 -0.77 7.65 -20.51
C PRO A 63 -2.23 7.98 -20.85
N LEU A 64 -2.91 7.06 -21.56
CA LEU A 64 -4.33 7.17 -21.87
C LEU A 64 -5.08 6.14 -21.02
N ASP A 65 -6.16 6.57 -20.37
CA ASP A 65 -7.11 5.67 -19.71
C ASP A 65 -7.97 4.96 -20.76
N GLU A 66 -8.29 3.69 -20.56
CA GLU A 66 -9.25 2.93 -21.39
C GLU A 66 -10.67 3.15 -20.84
N ASP A 67 -11.62 3.51 -21.71
CA ASP A 67 -13.06 3.63 -21.41
C ASP A 67 -13.68 2.30 -20.91
#